data_AF-A0A135LHB4-F1
#
_entry.id   AF-A0A135LHB4-F1
#
_cell.length_a   1.000
_cell.length_b   1.000
_cell.length_c   1.000
_cell.angle_alpha   90.00
_cell.angle_beta   90.00
_cell.angle_gamma   90.00
#
_symmetry.space_group_name_H-M   'P 1'
#
loop_
_entity.id
_entity.type
_entity.pdbx_description
1 polymer ?
#
loop_
_entity_poly.entity_id
_entity_poly.type
_entity_poly.pdbx_seq_one_letter_code
_entity_poly.pdbx_strand_id
1 'polypeptide(L)'
;MMFMQEAMAGARILRLHEEFSHEEDEVIANKALVFPLLWVSERGYSLHLGLSPSFIEPPELIDLGRNNNADVHAQGLLELVKLFIAFDQISVRRNSRLGITMATHLTDTEAKLASLSFSMANHVSTRTADYHITREWMRTILWQEALTMGLLSSSACTSVLEFGFPAQVSRGLLQALRGFSETDLLPLGRDQLLKCFEVANSLADTVLLSPHKISSRLELGPPDFLHALYQKIVPFLEQDAMLNSILRAKTAEALVAAPARLLTAGEEDAGLQSGENGLRHQAQMSGYIPNSELDEQNQLTPDFLDWLVQSDLQINQH
;
A
#
# COMPACT_ATOMS: atom_id res chain seq x y z
N MET A 1 -7.15 1.13 -21.77
CA MET A 1 -8.50 1.43 -21.25
C MET A 1 -9.65 1.07 -22.20
N MET A 2 -9.63 1.48 -23.48
CA MET A 2 -10.75 1.28 -24.42
C MET A 2 -11.27 -0.17 -24.51
N PHE A 3 -10.40 -1.15 -24.78
CA PHE A 3 -10.82 -2.56 -24.92
C PHE A 3 -11.43 -3.15 -23.64
N MET A 4 -11.00 -2.69 -22.47
CA MET A 4 -11.50 -3.17 -21.19
C MET A 4 -12.90 -2.60 -20.92
N GLN A 5 -13.13 -1.34 -21.25
CA GLN A 5 -14.46 -0.73 -21.18
C GLN A 5 -15.43 -1.35 -22.18
N GLU A 6 -14.97 -1.67 -23.40
CA GLU A 6 -15.77 -2.38 -24.41
C GLU A 6 -16.13 -3.80 -23.95
N ALA A 7 -15.17 -4.55 -23.40
CA ALA A 7 -15.42 -5.87 -22.83
C ALA A 7 -16.42 -5.82 -21.65
N MET A 8 -16.29 -4.82 -20.76
CA MET A 8 -17.25 -4.59 -19.69
C MET A 8 -18.65 -4.26 -20.22
N ALA A 9 -18.76 -3.42 -21.24
CA ALA A 9 -20.03 -3.12 -21.90
C ALA A 9 -20.64 -4.37 -22.54
N GLY A 10 -19.84 -5.19 -23.23
CA GLY A 10 -20.26 -6.47 -23.81
C GLY A 10 -20.77 -7.45 -22.75
N ALA A 11 -20.03 -7.62 -21.66
CA ALA A 11 -20.43 -8.48 -20.54
C ALA A 11 -21.78 -8.04 -19.92
N ARG A 12 -22.05 -6.73 -19.88
CA ARG A 12 -23.33 -6.18 -19.43
C ARG A 12 -24.47 -6.45 -20.40
N ILE A 13 -24.25 -6.29 -21.70
CA ILE A 13 -25.25 -6.61 -22.74
C ILE A 13 -25.65 -8.08 -22.64
N LEU A 14 -24.68 -8.95 -22.36
CA LEU A 14 -24.87 -10.39 -22.15
C LEU A 14 -25.39 -10.76 -20.75
N ARG A 15 -25.66 -9.77 -19.89
CA ARG A 15 -26.14 -9.94 -18.50
C ARG A 15 -25.27 -10.86 -17.64
N LEU A 16 -23.95 -10.86 -17.88
CA LEU A 16 -23.03 -11.71 -17.11
C LEU A 16 -22.79 -11.24 -15.67
N HIS A 17 -23.41 -10.13 -15.29
CA HIS A 17 -23.35 -9.52 -13.96
C HIS A 17 -24.53 -9.95 -13.06
N GLU A 18 -25.54 -10.60 -13.62
CA GLU A 18 -26.73 -11.11 -12.90
C GLU A 18 -26.50 -12.58 -12.49
N GLU A 19 -27.17 -13.04 -11.42
CA GLU A 19 -27.17 -14.45 -11.00
C GLU A 19 -27.62 -15.38 -12.15
N PHE A 20 -26.74 -16.29 -12.56
CA PHE A 20 -27.07 -17.27 -13.60
C PHE A 20 -28.03 -18.32 -13.06
N SER A 21 -29.24 -18.42 -13.62
CA SER A 21 -30.05 -19.63 -13.52
C SER A 21 -29.32 -20.75 -14.25
N HIS A 22 -28.89 -21.78 -13.50
CA HIS A 22 -28.16 -22.96 -13.97
C HIS A 22 -28.72 -23.58 -15.25
N GLU A 23 -28.25 -23.14 -16.41
CA GLU A 23 -28.29 -23.89 -17.66
C GLU A 23 -26.81 -24.09 -18.03
N GLU A 24 -26.35 -25.33 -18.02
CA GLU A 24 -24.96 -25.71 -18.31
C GLU A 24 -24.64 -25.40 -19.79
N ASP A 25 -24.27 -24.16 -20.08
CA ASP A 25 -23.63 -23.81 -21.36
C ASP A 25 -22.22 -24.45 -21.39
N GLU A 26 -22.05 -25.52 -22.18
CA GLU A 26 -20.76 -26.23 -22.37
C GLU A 26 -19.61 -25.33 -22.90
N VAL A 27 -19.93 -24.14 -23.43
CA VAL A 27 -18.97 -23.31 -24.15
C VAL A 27 -18.04 -22.49 -23.23
N ILE A 28 -18.50 -22.08 -22.04
CA ILE A 28 -17.72 -21.24 -21.12
C ILE A 28 -17.59 -21.93 -19.77
N ALA A 29 -16.42 -22.54 -19.54
CA ALA A 29 -16.05 -22.99 -18.20
C ALA A 29 -16.08 -21.80 -17.23
N ASN A 30 -16.89 -21.89 -16.18
CA ASN A 30 -17.03 -20.87 -15.13
C ASN A 30 -17.47 -19.48 -15.63
N LYS A 31 -18.53 -19.42 -16.44
CA LYS A 31 -19.19 -18.17 -16.91
C LYS A 31 -19.38 -17.11 -15.81
N ALA A 32 -19.64 -17.57 -14.58
CA ALA A 32 -19.82 -16.74 -13.39
C ALA A 32 -18.57 -15.95 -12.96
N LEU A 33 -17.36 -16.35 -13.40
CA LEU A 33 -16.10 -15.66 -13.07
C LEU A 33 -15.68 -14.61 -14.08
N VAL A 34 -16.27 -14.62 -15.29
CA VAL A 34 -15.89 -13.70 -16.38
C VAL A 34 -16.13 -12.26 -15.97
N PHE A 35 -17.31 -11.95 -15.44
CA PHE A 35 -17.65 -10.59 -15.02
C PHE A 35 -16.80 -10.11 -13.82
N PRO A 36 -16.65 -10.89 -12.72
CA PRO A 36 -15.72 -10.53 -11.64
C PRO A 36 -14.27 -10.29 -12.12
N LEU A 37 -13.77 -11.10 -13.06
CA LEU A 37 -12.43 -10.93 -13.62
C LEU A 37 -12.29 -9.61 -14.36
N LEU A 38 -13.23 -9.29 -15.26
CA LEU A 38 -13.22 -8.03 -16.00
C LEU A 38 -13.35 -6.83 -15.04
N TRP A 39 -14.22 -6.94 -14.04
CA TRP A 39 -14.47 -5.89 -13.04
C TRP A 39 -13.24 -5.56 -12.21
N VAL A 40 -12.53 -6.58 -11.69
CA VAL A 40 -11.28 -6.40 -10.95
C VAL A 40 -10.18 -5.84 -11.86
N SER A 41 -10.08 -6.34 -13.09
CA SER A 41 -9.06 -5.91 -14.04
C SER A 41 -9.21 -4.43 -14.41
N GLU A 42 -10.44 -3.97 -14.67
CA GLU A 42 -10.74 -2.56 -14.94
C GLU A 42 -10.36 -1.67 -13.76
N ARG A 43 -10.71 -2.09 -12.56
CA ARG A 43 -10.40 -1.31 -11.35
C ARG A 43 -8.92 -1.28 -11.04
N GLY A 44 -8.21 -2.40 -11.15
CA GLY A 44 -6.77 -2.44 -10.96
C GLY A 44 -6.06 -1.49 -11.93
N TYR A 45 -6.43 -1.54 -13.20
CA TYR A 45 -5.88 -0.68 -14.24
C TYR A 45 -6.25 0.80 -14.03
N SER A 46 -7.53 1.09 -13.70
CA SER A 46 -7.98 2.46 -13.42
C SER A 46 -7.28 3.05 -12.22
N LEU A 47 -7.14 2.27 -11.15
CA LEU A 47 -6.50 2.68 -9.90
C LEU A 47 -5.02 3.00 -10.12
N HIS A 48 -4.31 2.16 -10.87
CA HIS A 48 -2.90 2.40 -11.21
C HIS A 48 -2.70 3.70 -12.01
N LEU A 49 -3.65 4.07 -12.87
CA LEU A 49 -3.59 5.31 -13.68
C LEU A 49 -4.29 6.52 -13.03
N GLY A 50 -4.85 6.38 -11.83
CA GLY A 50 -5.65 7.43 -11.20
C GLY A 50 -6.99 7.75 -11.91
N LEU A 51 -7.45 6.87 -12.80
CA LEU A 51 -8.70 7.02 -13.56
C LEU A 51 -9.92 6.51 -12.79
N SER A 52 -11.12 6.90 -13.24
CA SER A 52 -12.38 6.35 -12.74
C SER A 52 -12.81 5.14 -13.57
N PRO A 53 -13.22 4.02 -12.93
CA PRO A 53 -13.83 2.88 -13.62
C PRO A 53 -15.12 3.28 -14.35
N SER A 54 -15.45 2.59 -15.45
CA SER A 54 -16.68 2.87 -16.22
C SER A 54 -17.95 2.32 -15.56
N PHE A 55 -17.83 1.27 -14.75
CA PHE A 55 -18.94 0.61 -14.07
C PHE A 55 -18.77 0.64 -12.55
N ILE A 56 -19.75 1.17 -11.83
CA ILE A 56 -19.64 1.45 -10.38
C ILE A 56 -20.18 0.31 -9.52
N GLU A 57 -21.19 -0.43 -9.99
CA GLU A 57 -21.82 -1.46 -9.17
C GLU A 57 -20.85 -2.64 -8.96
N PRO A 58 -20.71 -3.14 -7.72
CA PRO A 58 -19.89 -4.32 -7.45
C PRO A 58 -20.57 -5.59 -7.99
N PRO A 59 -19.82 -6.62 -8.41
CA PRO A 59 -20.39 -7.90 -8.77
C PRO A 59 -21.07 -8.54 -7.57
N GLU A 60 -22.18 -9.25 -7.81
CA GLU A 60 -22.75 -10.13 -6.80
C GLU A 60 -21.75 -11.23 -6.47
N LEU A 61 -21.38 -11.32 -5.19
CA LEU A 61 -20.42 -12.30 -4.71
C LEU A 61 -21.05 -13.69 -4.73
N ILE A 62 -20.59 -14.53 -5.65
CA ILE A 62 -21.01 -15.92 -5.75
C ILE A 62 -20.50 -16.70 -4.54
N ASP A 63 -21.38 -17.39 -3.82
CA ASP A 63 -20.99 -18.32 -2.75
C ASP A 63 -20.45 -19.62 -3.36
N LEU A 64 -19.17 -19.59 -3.76
CA LEU A 64 -18.45 -20.80 -4.18
C LEU A 64 -18.20 -21.78 -3.03
N GLY A 65 -18.43 -21.36 -1.77
CA GLY A 65 -18.17 -22.14 -0.56
C GLY A 65 -19.09 -23.36 -0.37
N ARG A 66 -20.17 -23.46 -1.16
CA ARG A 66 -21.10 -24.59 -1.09
C ARG A 66 -20.62 -25.82 -1.85
N ASN A 67 -19.58 -25.70 -2.67
CA ASN A 67 -19.01 -26.81 -3.42
C ASN A 67 -17.61 -27.14 -2.89
N ASN A 68 -17.45 -28.28 -2.20
CA ASN A 68 -16.20 -28.73 -1.57
C ASN A 68 -15.00 -28.91 -2.53
N ASN A 69 -15.19 -28.64 -3.83
CA ASN A 69 -14.18 -28.67 -4.89
C ASN A 69 -13.91 -27.27 -5.49
N ALA A 70 -14.17 -26.19 -4.75
CA ALA A 70 -13.97 -24.82 -5.24
C ALA A 70 -12.55 -24.64 -5.80
N ASP A 71 -12.48 -24.28 -7.09
CA ASP A 71 -11.23 -24.01 -7.79
C ASP A 71 -10.43 -22.93 -7.03
N VAL A 72 -9.20 -23.24 -6.63
CA VAL A 72 -8.30 -22.33 -5.90
C VAL A 72 -8.10 -21.03 -6.66
N HIS A 73 -8.11 -21.07 -8.01
CA HIS A 73 -8.00 -19.87 -8.83
C HIS A 73 -9.27 -19.01 -8.77
N ALA A 74 -10.45 -19.63 -8.79
CA ALA A 74 -11.72 -18.95 -8.62
C ALA A 74 -11.83 -18.28 -7.24
N GLN A 75 -11.43 -18.99 -6.18
CA GLN A 75 -11.40 -18.43 -4.83
C GLN A 75 -10.44 -17.23 -4.76
N GLY A 76 -9.24 -17.36 -5.33
CA GLY A 76 -8.27 -16.27 -5.39
C GLY A 76 -8.83 -15.00 -6.05
N LEU A 77 -9.55 -15.16 -7.17
CA LEU A 77 -10.23 -14.05 -7.83
C LEU A 77 -11.32 -13.43 -6.95
N LEU A 78 -12.15 -14.25 -6.27
CA LEU A 78 -13.19 -13.71 -5.38
C LEU A 78 -12.61 -12.96 -4.18
N GLU A 79 -11.48 -13.39 -3.63
CA GLU A 79 -10.79 -12.64 -2.57
C GLU A 79 -10.27 -11.28 -3.08
N LEU A 80 -9.77 -11.21 -4.33
CA LEU A 80 -9.45 -9.94 -4.96
C LEU A 80 -10.69 -9.06 -5.18
N VAL A 81 -11.81 -9.65 -5.60
CA VAL A 81 -13.09 -8.91 -5.74
C VAL A 81 -13.48 -8.27 -4.41
N LYS A 82 -13.47 -9.03 -3.30
CA LYS A 82 -13.77 -8.52 -1.96
C LYS A 82 -12.85 -7.35 -1.58
N LEU A 83 -11.56 -7.46 -1.91
CA LEU A 83 -10.58 -6.42 -1.66
C LEU A 83 -10.91 -5.13 -2.42
N PHE A 84 -11.20 -5.23 -3.72
CA PHE A 84 -11.59 -4.08 -4.53
C PHE A 84 -12.94 -3.49 -4.12
N ILE A 85 -13.91 -4.31 -3.70
CA ILE A 85 -15.19 -3.82 -3.14
C ILE A 85 -14.95 -3.00 -1.86
N ALA A 86 -14.07 -3.47 -0.98
CA ALA A 86 -13.71 -2.72 0.22
C ALA A 86 -13.03 -1.38 -0.12
N PHE A 87 -12.21 -1.36 -1.17
CA PHE A 87 -11.49 -0.16 -1.64
C PHE A 87 -12.39 0.87 -2.37
N ASP A 88 -13.40 0.42 -3.12
CA ASP A 88 -14.17 1.23 -4.09
C ASP A 88 -14.88 2.46 -3.48
N GLN A 89 -14.98 2.54 -2.16
CA GLN A 89 -15.60 3.67 -1.45
C GLN A 89 -14.80 4.98 -1.55
N ILE A 90 -13.53 4.92 -1.98
CA ILE A 90 -12.63 6.08 -2.07
C ILE A 90 -12.54 6.63 -3.49
N SER A 91 -12.44 5.76 -4.50
CA SER A 91 -12.31 6.17 -5.91
C SER A 91 -13.49 6.98 -6.43
N VAL A 92 -14.70 6.75 -5.89
CA VAL A 92 -15.94 7.43 -6.32
C VAL A 92 -16.02 8.89 -5.85
N ARG A 93 -15.20 9.32 -4.86
CA ARG A 93 -15.42 10.60 -4.15
C ARG A 93 -14.37 11.69 -4.30
N ARG A 94 -13.43 11.54 -5.24
CA ARG A 94 -12.49 12.60 -5.66
C ARG A 94 -13.17 13.94 -6.02
N ASN A 95 -14.51 13.93 -6.18
CA ASN A 95 -15.34 15.08 -6.56
C ASN A 95 -16.14 15.76 -5.43
N SER A 96 -16.11 15.33 -4.15
CA SER A 96 -16.87 16.01 -3.08
C SER A 96 -16.01 16.48 -1.91
N ARG A 97 -15.79 17.79 -1.85
CA ARG A 97 -14.99 18.51 -0.84
C ARG A 97 -15.70 18.49 0.52
N LEU A 98 -15.02 17.99 1.56
CA LEU A 98 -15.10 18.34 3.00
C LEU A 98 -14.09 17.47 3.76
N GLY A 99 -13.02 18.08 4.29
CA GLY A 99 -11.81 17.37 4.78
C GLY A 99 -12.03 16.37 5.92
N ILE A 100 -12.93 16.66 6.88
CA ILE A 100 -13.22 15.74 8.00
C ILE A 100 -13.87 14.44 7.49
N THR A 101 -14.84 14.57 6.58
CA THR A 101 -15.51 13.42 5.97
C THR A 101 -14.52 12.56 5.16
N MET A 102 -13.52 13.17 4.52
CA MET A 102 -12.48 12.42 3.80
C MET A 102 -11.56 11.65 4.73
N ALA A 103 -11.05 12.27 5.80
CA ALA A 103 -10.22 11.58 6.78
C ALA A 103 -10.92 10.34 7.35
N THR A 104 -12.21 10.44 7.72
CA THR A 104 -12.98 9.29 8.22
C THR A 104 -13.16 8.20 7.17
N HIS A 105 -13.39 8.56 5.89
CA HIS A 105 -13.51 7.56 4.83
C HIS A 105 -12.19 6.81 4.56
N LEU A 106 -11.06 7.52 4.58
CA LEU A 106 -9.74 6.91 4.42
C LEU A 106 -9.46 5.94 5.57
N THR A 107 -9.73 6.34 6.82
CA THR A 107 -9.53 5.48 7.99
C THR A 107 -10.46 4.28 8.01
N ASP A 108 -11.73 4.45 7.65
CA ASP A 108 -12.70 3.35 7.62
C ASP A 108 -12.34 2.33 6.54
N THR A 109 -11.88 2.80 5.38
CA THR A 109 -11.47 1.92 4.29
C THR A 109 -10.17 1.21 4.62
N GLU A 110 -9.20 1.89 5.23
CA GLU A 110 -7.98 1.25 5.70
C GLU A 110 -8.27 0.17 6.74
N ALA A 111 -9.13 0.45 7.72
CA ALA A 111 -9.55 -0.51 8.73
C ALA A 111 -10.23 -1.75 8.09
N LYS A 112 -11.09 -1.55 7.09
CA LYS A 112 -11.70 -2.65 6.33
C LYS A 112 -10.62 -3.46 5.61
N LEU A 113 -9.73 -2.84 4.84
CA LEU A 113 -8.66 -3.53 4.13
C LEU A 113 -7.74 -4.32 5.08
N ALA A 114 -7.36 -3.71 6.20
CA ALA A 114 -6.52 -4.36 7.21
C ALA A 114 -7.22 -5.56 7.88
N SER A 115 -8.55 -5.52 8.01
CA SER A 115 -9.34 -6.62 8.56
C SER A 115 -9.53 -7.79 7.60
N LEU A 116 -9.37 -7.57 6.29
CA LEU A 116 -9.56 -8.61 5.29
C LEU A 116 -8.41 -9.63 5.30
N SER A 117 -8.76 -10.88 5.58
CA SER A 117 -7.85 -12.02 5.52
C SER A 117 -8.18 -12.93 4.34
N PHE A 118 -7.15 -13.51 3.73
CA PHE A 118 -7.34 -14.49 2.68
C PHE A 118 -7.86 -15.79 3.32
N SER A 119 -9.04 -16.27 2.91
CA SER A 119 -9.72 -17.42 3.55
C SER A 119 -8.89 -18.72 3.55
N MET A 120 -7.85 -18.82 2.73
CA MET A 120 -6.97 -19.99 2.63
C MET A 120 -5.51 -19.63 2.98
N ALA A 121 -5.32 -18.79 4.01
CA ALA A 121 -4.03 -18.19 4.41
C ALA A 121 -2.86 -19.19 4.61
N ASN A 122 -3.13 -20.49 4.75
CA ASN A 122 -2.09 -21.52 4.91
C ASN A 122 -1.57 -22.08 3.57
N HIS A 123 -2.19 -21.77 2.43
CA HIS A 123 -1.69 -22.17 1.12
C HIS A 123 -0.80 -21.08 0.52
N VAL A 124 0.47 -21.41 0.32
CA VAL A 124 1.38 -20.60 -0.49
C VAL A 124 0.99 -20.84 -1.96
N SER A 125 0.38 -19.83 -2.57
CA SER A 125 -0.01 -19.86 -3.98
C SER A 125 0.18 -18.48 -4.60
N THR A 126 0.41 -18.43 -5.92
CA THR A 126 0.48 -17.16 -6.67
C THR A 126 -0.75 -16.28 -6.41
N ARG A 127 -1.95 -16.86 -6.25
CA ARG A 127 -3.18 -16.10 -5.92
C ARG A 127 -3.12 -15.43 -4.55
N THR A 128 -2.54 -16.10 -3.56
CA THR A 128 -2.37 -15.57 -2.21
C THR A 128 -1.32 -14.45 -2.19
N ALA A 129 -0.22 -14.59 -2.94
CA ALA A 129 0.76 -13.52 -3.10
C ALA A 129 0.15 -12.27 -3.77
N ASP A 130 -0.56 -12.46 -4.89
CA ASP A 130 -1.27 -11.41 -5.62
C ASP A 130 -2.23 -10.63 -4.70
N TYR A 131 -3.04 -11.36 -3.91
CA TYR A 131 -3.92 -10.76 -2.92
C TYR A 131 -3.18 -9.89 -1.91
N HIS A 132 -2.11 -10.42 -1.30
CA HIS A 132 -1.37 -9.68 -0.28
C HIS A 132 -0.65 -8.47 -0.85
N ILE A 133 -0.01 -8.60 -2.02
CA ILE A 133 0.66 -7.49 -2.70
C ILE A 133 -0.36 -6.40 -3.03
N THR A 134 -1.49 -6.77 -3.65
CA THR A 134 -2.56 -5.83 -4.02
C THR A 134 -3.14 -5.15 -2.78
N ARG A 135 -3.34 -5.85 -1.66
CA ARG A 135 -3.85 -5.25 -0.41
C ARG A 135 -2.89 -4.22 0.18
N GLU A 136 -1.61 -4.55 0.30
CA GLU A 136 -0.63 -3.61 0.87
C GLU A 136 -0.40 -2.41 -0.07
N TRP A 137 -0.41 -2.64 -1.39
CA TRP A 137 -0.38 -1.56 -2.38
C TRP A 137 -1.58 -0.61 -2.27
N MET A 138 -2.80 -1.14 -2.13
CA MET A 138 -3.99 -0.32 -1.88
C MET A 138 -3.85 0.53 -0.62
N ARG A 139 -3.32 -0.03 0.47
CA ARG A 139 -3.06 0.73 1.71
C ARG A 139 -2.03 1.85 1.46
N THR A 140 -1.00 1.63 0.66
CA THR A 140 -0.09 2.69 0.21
C THR A 140 -0.81 3.79 -0.55
N ILE A 141 -1.72 3.46 -1.48
CA ILE A 141 -2.52 4.46 -2.20
C ILE A 141 -3.37 5.30 -1.25
N LEU A 142 -3.99 4.68 -0.23
CA LEU A 142 -4.78 5.43 0.77
C LEU A 142 -3.93 6.48 1.49
N TRP A 143 -2.71 6.11 1.84
CA TRP A 143 -1.77 7.00 2.50
C TRP A 143 -1.28 8.11 1.56
N GLN A 144 -1.00 7.79 0.29
CA GLN A 144 -0.62 8.79 -0.71
C GLN A 144 -1.76 9.79 -1.00
N GLU A 145 -3.01 9.33 -0.97
CA GLU A 145 -4.18 10.22 -1.06
C GLU A 145 -4.27 11.13 0.18
N ALA A 146 -4.09 10.58 1.39
CA ALA A 146 -4.04 11.37 2.62
C ALA A 146 -2.91 12.42 2.60
N LEU A 147 -1.73 12.04 2.09
CA LEU A 147 -0.59 12.92 1.90
C LEU A 147 -0.93 14.06 0.93
N THR A 148 -1.51 13.74 -0.22
CA THR A 148 -1.91 14.73 -1.25
C THR A 148 -2.96 15.71 -0.72
N MET A 149 -3.84 15.26 0.17
CA MET A 149 -4.85 16.09 0.83
C MET A 149 -4.30 16.88 2.03
N GLY A 150 -3.04 16.70 2.42
CA GLY A 150 -2.46 17.36 3.60
C GLY A 150 -3.06 16.89 4.93
N LEU A 151 -3.56 15.65 4.99
CA LEU A 151 -4.21 15.09 6.18
C LEU A 151 -3.24 14.41 7.15
N LEU A 152 -1.96 14.29 6.79
CA LEU A 152 -0.98 13.61 7.63
C LEU A 152 -0.56 14.43 8.84
N SER A 153 -0.37 13.75 9.96
CA SER A 153 0.19 14.34 11.19
C SER A 153 1.00 13.31 11.96
N SER A 154 2.12 13.76 12.56
CA SER A 154 2.92 12.94 13.48
C SER A 154 2.19 12.61 14.79
N SER A 155 1.05 13.26 15.06
CA SER A 155 0.19 13.02 16.23
C SER A 155 -1.21 12.59 15.82
N ALA A 156 -1.37 12.00 14.62
CA ALA A 156 -2.66 11.46 14.19
C ALA A 156 -3.10 10.30 15.12
N CYS A 157 -4.41 10.13 15.27
CA CYS A 157 -4.97 9.04 16.08
C CYS A 157 -4.97 7.69 15.34
N THR A 158 -4.93 7.73 14.01
CA THR A 158 -5.00 6.58 13.13
C THR A 158 -3.73 6.50 12.29
N SER A 159 -3.17 5.29 12.19
CA SER A 159 -1.84 5.13 11.58
C SER A 159 -1.81 5.47 10.09
N VAL A 160 -2.89 5.28 9.35
CA VAL A 160 -2.99 5.67 7.92
C VAL A 160 -2.82 7.19 7.70
N LEU A 161 -3.02 8.00 8.74
CA LEU A 161 -2.82 9.45 8.71
C LEU A 161 -1.48 9.86 9.34
N GLU A 162 -0.58 8.92 9.63
CA GLU A 162 0.77 9.21 10.13
C GLU A 162 1.79 9.18 8.99
N PHE A 163 2.85 9.99 9.11
CA PHE A 163 3.99 9.94 8.19
C PHE A 163 4.72 8.58 8.22
N GLY A 164 4.63 7.84 9.33
CA GLY A 164 5.28 6.53 9.50
C GLY A 164 4.53 5.34 8.90
N PHE A 165 3.33 5.54 8.35
CA PHE A 165 2.50 4.45 7.84
C PHE A 165 3.18 3.54 6.80
N PRO A 166 4.00 4.04 5.85
CA PRO A 166 4.68 3.18 4.88
C PRO A 166 5.56 2.09 5.52
N ALA A 167 6.09 2.32 6.73
CA ALA A 167 6.84 1.31 7.47
C ALA A 167 5.93 0.17 7.96
N GLN A 168 4.70 0.49 8.39
CA GLN A 168 3.70 -0.51 8.79
C GLN A 168 3.26 -1.35 7.59
N VAL A 169 2.95 -0.72 6.45
CA VAL A 169 2.55 -1.40 5.21
C VAL A 169 3.67 -2.32 4.72
N SER A 170 4.91 -1.83 4.65
CA SER A 170 6.05 -2.61 4.19
C SER A 170 6.37 -3.79 5.12
N ARG A 171 6.21 -3.63 6.43
CA ARG A 171 6.32 -4.73 7.38
C ARG A 171 5.22 -5.77 7.15
N GLY A 172 3.98 -5.34 6.90
CA GLY A 172 2.87 -6.22 6.54
C GLY A 172 3.16 -7.02 5.27
N LEU A 173 3.67 -6.35 4.23
CA LEU A 173 4.04 -6.99 2.96
C LEU A 173 5.16 -8.01 3.16
N LEU A 174 6.22 -7.67 3.91
CA LEU A 174 7.30 -8.59 4.25
C LEU A 174 6.81 -9.84 4.98
N GLN A 175 5.92 -9.66 5.95
CA GLN A 175 5.34 -10.77 6.71
C GLN A 175 4.50 -11.67 5.79
N ALA A 176 3.68 -11.08 4.93
CA ALA A 176 2.86 -11.81 3.97
C ALA A 176 3.73 -12.60 2.97
N LEU A 177 4.82 -11.99 2.49
CA LEU A 177 5.69 -12.60 1.50
C LEU A 177 6.74 -13.56 2.10
N ARG A 178 6.83 -13.70 3.42
CA ARG A 178 7.89 -14.48 4.08
C ARG A 178 8.03 -15.91 3.54
N GLY A 179 6.91 -16.58 3.27
CA GLY A 179 6.87 -17.98 2.81
C GLY A 179 7.05 -18.18 1.30
N PHE A 180 7.11 -17.10 0.51
CA PHE A 180 7.15 -17.18 -0.95
C PHE A 180 8.59 -17.21 -1.48
N SER A 181 8.87 -18.11 -2.40
CA SER A 181 10.13 -18.18 -3.13
C SER A 181 10.08 -17.33 -4.40
N GLU A 182 11.22 -17.16 -5.06
CA GLU A 182 11.30 -16.53 -6.39
C GLU A 182 10.38 -17.23 -7.41
N THR A 183 10.30 -18.56 -7.38
CA THR A 183 9.46 -19.32 -8.31
C THR A 183 7.96 -19.13 -8.10
N ASP A 184 7.54 -18.73 -6.89
CA ASP A 184 6.13 -18.42 -6.60
C ASP A 184 5.75 -16.99 -7.05
N LEU A 185 6.77 -16.13 -7.07
CA LEU A 185 6.67 -14.69 -7.19
C LEU A 185 6.83 -14.23 -8.63
N LEU A 186 7.83 -14.72 -9.37
CA LEU A 186 8.04 -14.36 -10.79
C LEU A 186 6.80 -14.54 -11.70
N PRO A 187 5.97 -15.61 -11.55
CA PRO A 187 4.79 -15.79 -12.39
C PRO A 187 3.71 -14.71 -12.24
N LEU A 188 3.78 -13.89 -11.20
CA LEU A 188 2.85 -12.76 -10.98
C LEU A 188 3.00 -11.66 -12.05
N GLY A 189 4.18 -11.56 -12.67
CA GLY A 189 4.45 -10.62 -13.75
C GLY A 189 4.61 -9.16 -13.30
N ARG A 190 4.70 -8.27 -14.30
CA ARG A 190 5.10 -6.87 -14.13
C ARG A 190 4.13 -6.03 -13.30
N ASP A 191 2.83 -6.29 -13.37
CA ASP A 191 1.83 -5.56 -12.60
C ASP A 191 2.11 -5.64 -11.08
N GLN A 192 2.40 -6.84 -10.59
CA GLN A 192 2.70 -7.06 -9.17
C GLN A 192 4.07 -6.53 -8.77
N LEU A 193 5.03 -6.48 -9.71
CA LEU A 193 6.30 -5.79 -9.52
C LEU A 193 6.09 -4.29 -9.28
N LEU A 194 5.28 -3.62 -10.10
CA LEU A 194 5.00 -2.18 -9.93
C LEU A 194 4.38 -1.89 -8.57
N LYS A 195 3.40 -2.70 -8.16
CA LYS A 195 2.77 -2.59 -6.83
C LYS A 195 3.78 -2.75 -5.69
N CYS A 196 4.65 -3.77 -5.76
CA CYS A 196 5.72 -3.96 -4.79
C CYS A 196 6.71 -2.79 -4.78
N PHE A 197 7.08 -2.30 -5.95
CA PHE A 197 7.97 -1.15 -6.10
C PHE A 197 7.37 0.10 -5.48
N GLU A 198 6.08 0.41 -5.70
CA GLU A 198 5.41 1.56 -5.12
C GLU A 198 5.38 1.50 -3.58
N VAL A 199 5.14 0.33 -3.00
CA VAL A 199 5.22 0.12 -1.54
C VAL A 199 6.64 0.39 -1.04
N ALA A 200 7.65 -0.23 -1.66
CA ALA A 200 9.04 -0.10 -1.24
C ALA A 200 9.57 1.32 -1.46
N ASN A 201 9.22 1.97 -2.56
CA ASN A 201 9.61 3.34 -2.87
C ASN A 201 8.99 4.34 -1.90
N SER A 202 7.70 4.18 -1.55
CA SER A 202 7.05 5.03 -0.54
C SER A 202 7.73 4.90 0.82
N LEU A 203 8.12 3.68 1.22
CA LEU A 203 8.92 3.49 2.44
C LEU A 203 10.29 4.17 2.31
N ALA A 204 10.97 4.03 1.18
CA ALA A 204 12.27 4.64 0.96
C ALA A 204 12.20 6.17 1.11
N ASP A 205 11.19 6.80 0.52
CA ASP A 205 10.95 8.24 0.62
C ASP A 205 10.67 8.65 2.07
N THR A 206 9.85 7.91 2.81
CA THR A 206 9.64 8.17 4.25
C THR A 206 10.93 8.03 5.07
N VAL A 207 11.74 7.01 4.81
CA VAL A 207 13.00 6.80 5.54
C VAL A 207 13.99 7.93 5.28
N LEU A 208 14.13 8.34 4.03
CA LEU A 208 15.06 9.41 3.64
C LEU A 208 14.63 10.79 4.17
N LEU A 209 13.31 11.04 4.25
CA LEU A 209 12.78 12.31 4.76
C LEU A 209 12.64 12.37 6.28
N SER A 210 12.70 11.23 6.97
CA SER A 210 12.49 11.17 8.42
C SER A 210 13.82 11.36 9.17
N PRO A 211 13.91 12.32 10.11
CA PRO A 211 15.08 12.45 10.96
C PRO A 211 15.21 11.18 11.80
N HIS A 212 16.34 10.49 11.63
CA HIS A 212 16.55 9.18 12.23
C HIS A 212 16.64 9.32 13.74
N LYS A 213 15.57 8.99 14.45
CA LYS A 213 15.60 8.86 15.91
C LYS A 213 16.38 7.59 16.24
N ILE A 214 17.33 7.70 17.16
CA ILE A 214 18.06 6.56 17.69
C ILE A 214 17.05 5.69 18.44
N SER A 215 16.55 4.63 17.81
CA SER A 215 15.71 3.63 18.47
C SER A 215 16.55 2.70 19.33
N SER A 216 15.90 2.11 20.34
CA SER A 216 16.47 1.09 21.21
C SER A 216 17.11 -0.05 20.40
N ARG A 217 18.22 -0.58 20.92
CA ARG A 217 19.30 -1.22 20.16
C ARG A 217 18.99 -2.58 19.52
N LEU A 218 17.74 -3.05 19.61
CA LEU A 218 17.35 -4.42 19.22
C LEU A 218 16.07 -4.49 18.37
N GLU A 219 15.38 -3.38 18.13
CA GLU A 219 14.16 -3.39 17.33
C GLU A 219 14.49 -3.14 15.85
N LEU A 220 13.94 -3.99 14.96
CA LEU A 220 14.01 -3.78 13.52
C LEU A 220 13.25 -2.51 13.16
N GLY A 221 13.91 -1.60 12.45
CA GLY A 221 13.38 -0.30 12.08
C GLY A 221 13.00 -0.18 10.60
N PRO A 222 12.43 0.98 10.20
CA PRO A 222 12.08 1.26 8.81
C PRO A 222 13.22 1.02 7.79
N PRO A 223 14.51 1.34 8.08
CA PRO A 223 15.60 1.00 7.16
C PRO A 223 15.82 -0.51 6.97
N ASP A 224 15.59 -1.33 8.02
CA ASP A 224 15.67 -2.80 7.90
C ASP A 224 14.55 -3.34 7.03
N PHE A 225 13.34 -2.84 7.23
CA PHE A 225 12.18 -3.24 6.44
C PHE A 225 12.41 -2.89 4.98
N LEU A 226 12.96 -1.71 4.68
CA LEU A 226 13.28 -1.32 3.31
C LEU A 226 14.30 -2.26 2.69
N HIS A 227 15.40 -2.55 3.39
CA HIS A 227 16.43 -3.44 2.87
C HIS A 227 15.91 -4.86 2.66
N ALA A 228 15.19 -5.42 3.64
CA ALA A 228 14.58 -6.73 3.53
C ALA A 228 13.57 -6.80 2.38
N LEU A 229 12.78 -5.75 2.18
CA LEU A 229 11.79 -5.69 1.10
C LEU A 229 12.47 -5.61 -0.25
N TYR A 230 13.50 -4.76 -0.40
CA TYR A 230 14.34 -4.71 -1.58
C TYR A 230 14.90 -6.09 -1.92
N GLN A 231 15.55 -6.77 -0.97
CA GLN A 231 16.08 -8.13 -1.17
C GLN A 231 15.00 -9.13 -1.61
N LYS A 232 13.80 -9.00 -1.05
CA LYS A 232 12.66 -9.87 -1.38
C LYS A 232 12.18 -9.69 -2.82
N ILE A 233 12.24 -8.46 -3.34
CA ILE A 233 11.68 -8.11 -4.66
C ILE A 233 12.73 -7.94 -5.77
N VAL A 234 14.03 -7.99 -5.44
CA VAL A 234 15.14 -7.93 -6.41
C VAL A 234 14.93 -8.88 -7.61
N PRO A 235 14.51 -10.16 -7.43
CA PRO A 235 14.31 -11.06 -8.57
C PRO A 235 13.29 -10.54 -9.60
N PHE A 236 12.31 -9.75 -9.17
CA PHE A 236 11.40 -9.07 -10.08
C PHE A 236 12.05 -7.85 -10.73
N LEU A 237 12.76 -7.05 -9.93
CA LEU A 237 13.37 -5.79 -10.37
C LEU A 237 14.47 -6.01 -11.42
N GLU A 238 15.11 -7.18 -11.46
CA GLU A 238 16.06 -7.51 -12.52
C GLU A 238 15.45 -7.46 -13.93
N GLN A 239 14.13 -7.56 -14.04
CA GLN A 239 13.40 -7.42 -15.31
C GLN A 239 13.19 -5.95 -15.73
N ASP A 240 13.38 -4.99 -14.81
CA ASP A 240 13.19 -3.55 -15.06
C ASP A 240 14.36 -2.76 -14.44
N ALA A 241 15.41 -2.55 -15.25
CA ALA A 241 16.65 -1.92 -14.82
C ALA A 241 16.45 -0.51 -14.23
N MET A 242 15.45 0.22 -14.71
CA MET A 242 15.13 1.55 -14.20
C MET A 242 14.63 1.46 -12.76
N LEU A 243 13.58 0.68 -12.51
CA LEU A 243 13.01 0.51 -11.17
C LEU A 243 14.05 -0.05 -10.19
N ASN A 244 14.86 -1.01 -10.64
CA ASN A 244 15.95 -1.55 -9.84
C ASN A 244 16.95 -0.46 -9.44
N SER A 245 17.39 0.36 -10.40
CA SER A 245 18.36 1.42 -10.14
C SER A 245 17.86 2.43 -9.12
N ILE A 246 16.59 2.84 -9.22
CA ILE A 246 15.95 3.80 -8.30
C ILE A 246 15.90 3.23 -6.89
N LEU A 247 15.31 2.04 -6.74
CA LEU A 247 15.11 1.48 -5.41
C LEU A 247 16.43 1.08 -4.76
N ARG A 248 17.38 0.56 -5.55
CA ARG A 248 18.74 0.26 -5.06
C ARG A 248 19.44 1.51 -4.56
N ALA A 249 19.39 2.62 -5.30
CA ALA A 249 20.01 3.88 -4.90
C ALA A 249 19.40 4.40 -3.59
N LYS A 250 18.08 4.51 -3.51
CA LYS A 250 17.38 4.95 -2.30
C LYS A 250 17.64 4.03 -1.10
N THR A 251 17.66 2.72 -1.31
CA THR A 251 17.96 1.74 -0.25
C THR A 251 19.40 1.89 0.25
N ALA A 252 20.36 2.10 -0.65
CA ALA A 252 21.75 2.32 -0.27
C ALA A 252 21.90 3.60 0.55
N GLU A 253 21.29 4.70 0.10
CA GLU A 253 21.32 5.98 0.81
C GLU A 253 20.67 5.89 2.20
N ALA A 254 19.49 5.27 2.29
CA ALA A 254 18.79 5.04 3.55
C ALA A 254 19.62 4.20 4.55
N LEU A 255 20.35 3.19 4.07
CA LEU A 255 21.22 2.37 4.92
C LEU A 255 22.47 3.11 5.38
N VAL A 256 23.02 4.00 4.55
CA VAL A 256 24.17 4.85 4.92
C VAL A 256 23.75 5.93 5.93
N ALA A 257 22.55 6.50 5.77
CA ALA A 257 21.98 7.47 6.70
C ALA A 257 21.54 6.84 8.03
N ALA A 258 21.34 5.51 8.07
CA ALA A 258 20.88 4.81 9.26
C ALA A 258 21.87 4.90 10.43
N PRO A 259 21.38 5.09 11.68
CA PRO A 259 22.26 5.19 12.84
C PRO A 259 23.02 3.88 13.07
N ALA A 260 24.32 4.02 13.39
CA ALA A 260 25.19 2.88 13.64
C ALA A 260 24.80 2.14 14.93
N ARG A 261 24.16 0.97 14.78
CA ARG A 261 23.67 0.15 15.91
C ARG A 261 24.77 -0.36 16.85
N LEU A 262 25.98 -0.55 16.30
CA LEU A 262 27.13 -1.01 17.07
C LEU A 262 27.75 0.10 17.94
N LEU A 263 27.64 1.36 17.53
CA LEU A 263 28.26 2.49 18.24
C LEU A 263 27.46 2.96 19.46
N THR A 264 26.17 2.63 19.53
CA THR A 264 25.32 2.94 20.69
C THR A 264 25.57 2.00 21.89
N ALA A 265 26.66 1.21 21.87
CA ALA A 265 26.94 0.14 22.83
C ALA A 265 27.51 0.49 24.17
N GLY A 266 28.23 1.59 24.24
CA GLY A 266 29.14 1.82 25.35
C GLY A 266 28.63 2.77 26.42
N GLU A 267 27.52 3.46 26.24
CA GLU A 267 27.28 4.69 27.01
C GLU A 267 26.38 4.57 28.25
N GLU A 268 25.79 3.40 28.54
CA GLU A 268 24.89 3.27 29.71
C GLU A 268 25.51 2.67 30.98
N ASP A 269 26.79 2.26 30.98
CA ASP A 269 27.42 1.61 32.16
C ASP A 269 28.45 2.49 32.92
N ALA A 270 28.44 3.81 32.67
CA ALA A 270 29.30 4.78 33.37
C ALA A 270 28.48 5.86 34.10
N GLY A 271 27.51 5.44 34.91
CA GLY A 271 26.73 6.30 35.81
C GLY A 271 26.82 5.83 37.25
N LEU A 272 28.01 5.96 37.85
CA LEU A 272 28.29 5.68 39.26
C LEU A 272 27.33 6.42 40.19
N GLN A 273 26.87 5.65 41.18
CA GLN A 273 26.27 6.10 42.43
C GLN A 273 27.04 7.27 43.04
N SER A 274 26.35 8.39 43.29
CA SER A 274 26.70 9.28 44.40
C SER A 274 25.40 9.83 44.97
N GLY A 275 25.01 9.32 46.13
CA GLY A 275 24.03 9.99 46.96
C GLY A 275 24.62 11.26 47.57
N GLU A 276 23.80 12.29 47.76
CA GLU A 276 23.56 12.90 49.06
C GLU A 276 22.48 14.00 48.97
N ASN A 277 21.84 14.20 50.11
CA ASN A 277 20.60 14.95 50.33
C ASN A 277 20.78 16.47 50.29
N GLY A 278 19.68 17.20 50.01
CA GLY A 278 19.60 18.64 50.28
C GLY A 278 18.25 19.29 49.92
N LEU A 279 17.33 19.34 50.88
CA LEU A 279 16.09 20.11 50.84
C LEU A 279 16.36 21.64 50.79
N ARG A 280 15.65 22.40 49.93
CA ARG A 280 14.68 23.49 50.33
C ARG A 280 14.36 24.53 49.23
N HIS A 281 13.05 24.85 49.20
CA HIS A 281 12.37 26.15 48.93
C HIS A 281 12.00 26.61 47.50
N GLN A 282 10.69 26.51 47.26
CA GLN A 282 9.72 27.45 46.64
C GLN A 282 10.23 28.79 46.05
N ALA A 283 9.74 29.10 44.83
CA ALA A 283 9.15 30.40 44.48
C ALA A 283 8.25 30.29 43.23
N GLN A 284 7.10 30.97 43.29
CA GLN A 284 6.11 31.20 42.21
C GLN A 284 6.56 32.30 41.24
N MET A 285 6.02 32.30 40.00
CA MET A 285 5.59 33.42 39.12
C MET A 285 5.55 32.89 37.67
N SER A 286 4.39 32.68 37.03
CA SER A 286 3.59 33.66 36.25
C SER A 286 4.36 34.36 35.13
N GLY A 287 3.94 34.16 33.86
CA GLY A 287 4.26 35.08 32.76
C GLY A 287 4.40 34.47 31.37
N TYR A 288 3.29 34.41 30.64
CA TYR A 288 3.13 34.74 29.20
C TYR A 288 4.28 34.48 28.19
N ILE A 289 3.94 33.69 27.17
CA ILE A 289 4.63 33.63 25.86
C ILE A 289 3.97 34.67 24.92
N PRO A 290 4.73 35.49 24.18
CA PRO A 290 4.26 36.09 22.94
C PRO A 290 4.75 35.27 21.74
N ASN A 291 3.80 34.95 20.85
CA ASN A 291 4.07 34.49 19.50
C ASN A 291 4.69 35.63 18.68
N SER A 292 5.70 35.32 17.86
CA SER A 292 6.08 36.16 16.73
C SER A 292 6.66 35.26 15.63
N GLU A 293 5.89 35.18 14.54
CA GLU A 293 6.35 35.19 13.14
C GLU A 293 7.47 34.22 12.74
N LEU A 294 7.08 33.15 12.04
CA LEU A 294 7.90 32.62 10.96
C LEU A 294 7.05 32.43 9.70
N ASP A 295 7.50 33.17 8.70
CA ASP A 295 6.96 33.36 7.37
C ASP A 295 6.79 32.07 6.56
N GLU A 296 5.82 32.18 5.67
CA GLU A 296 5.63 31.42 4.45
C GLU A 296 6.92 31.29 3.64
N GLN A 297 7.30 30.06 3.30
CA GLN A 297 7.80 29.68 1.97
C GLN A 297 8.11 28.19 1.95
N ASN A 298 7.19 27.40 1.40
CA ASN A 298 7.53 26.16 0.71
C ASN A 298 6.52 25.96 -0.41
N GLN A 299 6.90 26.43 -1.60
CA GLN A 299 6.25 26.07 -2.85
C GLN A 299 6.56 24.60 -3.13
N LEU A 300 5.53 23.76 -3.08
CA LEU A 300 5.57 22.37 -3.53
C LEU A 300 5.69 22.35 -5.06
N THR A 301 6.70 21.65 -5.59
CA THR A 301 6.88 21.49 -7.04
C THR A 301 5.90 20.46 -7.62
N PRO A 302 5.47 20.59 -8.89
CA PRO A 302 4.44 19.74 -9.52
C PRO A 302 4.95 18.40 -10.11
N ASP A 303 6.16 17.96 -9.77
CA ASP A 303 6.94 17.06 -10.63
C ASP A 303 6.49 15.58 -10.66
N PHE A 304 5.63 15.13 -9.74
CA PHE A 304 5.25 13.71 -9.66
C PHE A 304 4.19 13.30 -10.71
N LEU A 305 3.25 14.20 -11.03
CA LEU A 305 2.23 13.95 -12.05
C LEU A 305 2.80 14.04 -13.48
N ASP A 306 3.76 14.94 -13.70
CA ASP A 306 4.44 15.07 -15.00
C ASP A 306 5.35 13.86 -15.30
N TRP A 307 5.88 13.19 -14.28
CA TRP A 307 6.70 11.98 -14.45
C TRP A 307 5.88 10.77 -14.96
N LEU A 308 4.66 10.56 -14.43
CA LEU A 308 3.79 9.47 -14.89
C LEU A 308 3.37 9.67 -16.36
N VAL A 309 3.05 10.91 -16.75
CA VAL A 309 2.69 11.24 -18.13
C VAL A 309 3.87 11.07 -19.10
N GLN A 310 5.10 11.37 -18.67
CA GLN A 310 6.29 11.18 -19.50
C GLN A 310 6.66 9.70 -19.71
N SER A 311 6.37 8.84 -18.73
CA SER A 311 6.58 7.40 -18.88
C SER A 311 5.64 6.75 -19.91
N ASP A 312 4.39 7.25 -20.01
CA ASP A 312 3.40 6.79 -21.01
C ASP A 312 3.72 7.24 -22.45
N LEU A 313 4.42 8.37 -22.62
CA LEU A 313 4.82 8.86 -23.94
C LEU A 313 5.90 8.00 -24.61
N GLN A 314 6.72 7.27 -23.84
CA GLN A 314 7.71 6.33 -24.38
C GLN A 314 7.13 4.96 -24.74
N ILE A 315 5.92 4.62 -24.24
CA ILE A 315 5.27 3.32 -24.48
C ILE A 315 4.54 3.26 -25.82
N ASN A 316 4.28 4.40 -26.48
CA ASN A 316 3.57 4.46 -27.77
C ASN A 316 4.48 4.52 -29.02
N GLN A 317 5.78 4.18 -28.91
CA GLN A 317 6.72 4.20 -30.05
C GLN A 317 7.29 2.83 -30.47
N HIS A 318 6.75 1.71 -29.97
CA HIS A 318 7.11 0.38 -30.47
C HIS A 318 5.91 -0.55 -30.63
#